data_AF-A0A1R2C2Q2-F1
#
_entry.id   AF-A0A1R2C2Q2-F1
#
_cell.length_a   1.000
_cell.length_b   1.000
_cell.length_c   1.000
_cell.angle_alpha   90.00
_cell.angle_beta   90.00
_cell.angle_gamma   90.00
#
_symmetry.space_group_name_H-M   'P 1'
#
loop_
_entity.id
_entity.type
_entity.pdbx_description
1 polymer ?
#
loop_
_entity_poly.entity_id
_entity_poly.type
_entity_poly.pdbx_seq_one_letter_code
_entity_poly.pdbx_strand_id
1 'polypeptide(L)'
;MAEVELLNLRSSVIYSCEIDASPTTPHIFYVKMLDQTLTNLGEITLKINFLNKTRQAVTPESKFRNSENDKSCISTSREFGQQKTNFLLRKYETLIDQLKIKNELLASVKDDLFKQKNSLEAILNEERDYVTSLENKIKQVSQDYSEALKRSEDRDGSFLQKLNTLVKENSELQKENYQLSCEVKTLESENFYMQENMKRISFFNFETFLVEYSRKIDEISEMYYKSEKERDALQNMLKGSDEIAEKIIKSTNSSTVHLENQNKTLLKDIKDLQDELKFYKLQQTEVKIEEANLREIICIKDQKLQEIKKTLEDSKYEVDQFKNKNEELKNQLKIAQDENDKLEHEMSEYKCKVMQSVKLERTRLDDIDLMLEKYFADQNLENLFVKISTGLYVYGTKKINVSIRNGLLICRVGGGYLVLEEFLRQEQGEKQVQRKTTTNSPLNSIRNTFNFPVKHGKTNSLVSHLVSPKQRGRLTMSFDMENTAVDKIIDEKPKLDLKRLST
;
A
#
# COMPACT_ATOMS: atom_id res chain seq x y z
N MET A 1 -19.10 -10.28 36.32
CA MET A 1 -20.21 -9.30 36.20
C MET A 1 -19.92 -7.98 36.93
N ALA A 2 -19.33 -7.98 38.14
CA ALA A 2 -19.11 -6.73 38.90
C ALA A 2 -18.11 -5.70 38.32
N GLU A 3 -17.25 -6.07 37.35
CA GLU A 3 -16.27 -5.13 36.77
C GLU A 3 -16.80 -4.29 35.59
N VAL A 4 -17.98 -4.61 35.03
CA VAL A 4 -18.52 -3.91 33.85
C VAL A 4 -19.26 -2.62 34.24
N GLU A 5 -19.84 -2.54 35.44
CA GLU A 5 -20.56 -1.33 35.90
C GLU A 5 -19.60 -0.18 36.27
N LEU A 6 -18.36 -0.46 36.66
CA LEU A 6 -17.37 0.55 37.06
C LEU A 6 -16.81 1.38 35.89
N LEU A 7 -17.01 0.95 34.64
CA LEU A 7 -16.58 1.69 33.45
C LEU A 7 -17.63 2.67 32.91
N ASN A 8 -18.92 2.46 33.19
CA ASN A 8 -19.98 3.37 32.74
C ASN A 8 -20.12 4.66 33.58
N LEU A 9 -19.51 4.72 34.76
CA LEU A 9 -19.55 5.90 35.66
C LEU A 9 -18.40 6.90 35.44
N ARG A 10 -17.51 6.69 34.47
CA ARG A 10 -16.38 7.59 34.17
C ARG A 10 -16.54 8.45 32.91
N SER A 11 -17.62 8.28 32.14
CA SER A 11 -17.83 9.00 30.87
C SER A 11 -18.74 10.24 30.95
N SER A 12 -19.21 10.64 32.14
CA SER A 12 -20.14 11.77 32.31
C SER A 12 -19.54 13.03 32.95
N VAL A 13 -18.20 13.15 33.00
CA VAL A 13 -17.52 14.35 33.52
C VAL A 13 -16.49 14.82 32.48
N ILE A 14 -17.01 15.35 31.37
CA ILE A 14 -16.23 16.16 30.43
C ILE A 14 -16.73 17.60 30.53
N TYR A 15 -15.77 18.51 30.70
CA TYR A 15 -15.96 19.92 30.97
C TYR A 15 -16.81 20.64 29.91
N SER A 16 -18.00 21.13 30.30
CA SER A 16 -18.60 22.32 29.71
C SER A 16 -18.00 23.57 30.36
N CYS A 17 -16.79 23.95 29.94
CA CYS A 17 -16.27 25.30 30.16
C CYS A 17 -16.75 26.19 29.02
N GLU A 18 -17.92 26.80 29.20
CA GLU A 18 -18.33 27.96 28.39
C GLU A 18 -17.35 29.11 28.66
N ILE A 19 -16.53 29.43 27.66
CA ILE A 19 -15.71 30.65 27.67
C ILE A 19 -16.46 31.69 26.86
N ASP A 20 -17.25 32.52 27.55
CA ASP A 20 -17.89 33.72 27.00
C ASP A 20 -16.83 34.77 26.61
N ALA A 21 -16.20 34.57 25.45
CA ALA A 21 -15.28 35.52 24.85
C ALA A 21 -16.04 36.64 24.13
N SER A 22 -16.67 37.56 24.89
CA SER A 22 -17.28 38.78 24.35
C SER A 22 -16.23 39.76 23.83
N PRO A 23 -16.22 40.13 22.53
CA PRO A 23 -15.26 41.07 21.96
C PRO A 23 -15.91 42.45 21.70
N THR A 24 -16.50 43.07 22.73
CA THR A 24 -17.30 44.30 22.57
C THR A 24 -16.94 45.47 23.50
N THR A 25 -15.64 45.72 23.75
CA THR A 25 -15.21 46.82 24.64
C THR A 25 -13.99 47.67 24.25
N PRO A 26 -13.68 47.93 22.95
CA PRO A 26 -12.90 49.13 22.58
C PRO A 26 -13.72 50.27 21.92
N HIS A 27 -14.73 49.93 21.10
CA HIS A 27 -15.38 50.92 20.21
C HIS A 27 -16.15 52.03 20.93
N ILE A 28 -16.72 51.76 22.11
CA ILE A 28 -17.57 52.72 22.85
C ILE A 28 -16.77 53.97 23.30
N PHE A 29 -15.45 53.85 23.50
CA PHE A 29 -14.62 54.97 23.95
C PHE A 29 -14.30 55.95 22.81
N TYR A 30 -13.98 55.44 21.61
CA TYR A 30 -13.67 56.27 20.44
C TYR A 30 -14.89 57.03 19.90
N VAL A 31 -16.08 56.41 19.89
CA VAL A 31 -17.32 57.08 19.44
C VAL A 31 -17.66 58.26 20.34
N LYS A 32 -17.57 58.11 21.67
CA LYS A 32 -17.81 59.22 22.62
C LYS A 32 -16.82 60.38 22.46
N MET A 33 -15.56 60.09 22.11
CA MET A 33 -14.57 61.15 21.89
C MET A 33 -14.85 61.94 20.60
N LEU A 34 -15.30 61.26 19.54
CA LEU A 34 -15.69 61.88 18.27
C LEU A 34 -16.90 62.81 18.42
N ASP A 35 -17.96 62.36 19.10
CA ASP A 35 -19.16 63.19 19.39
C ASP A 35 -18.81 64.48 20.14
N GLN A 36 -17.91 64.39 21.13
CA GLN A 36 -17.45 65.56 21.88
C GLN A 36 -16.73 66.58 20.97
N THR A 37 -15.88 66.10 20.03
CA THR A 37 -15.20 66.98 19.08
C THR A 37 -16.13 67.59 18.03
N LEU A 38 -17.14 66.85 17.55
CA LEU A 38 -18.16 67.37 16.63
C LEU A 38 -19.03 68.44 17.29
N THR A 39 -19.39 68.24 18.57
CA THR A 39 -20.14 69.23 19.36
C THR A 39 -19.37 70.55 19.48
N ASN A 40 -18.07 70.49 19.80
CA ASN A 40 -17.20 71.65 19.90
C ASN A 40 -17.05 72.41 18.55
N LEU A 41 -16.99 71.70 17.42
CA LEU A 41 -16.97 72.29 16.08
C LEU A 41 -18.30 72.98 15.73
N GLY A 42 -19.42 72.44 16.19
CA GLY A 42 -20.74 73.07 16.09
C GLY A 42 -20.80 74.44 16.77
N GLU A 43 -20.30 74.55 18.01
CA GLU A 43 -20.24 75.83 18.74
C GLU A 43 -19.36 76.89 18.06
N ILE A 44 -18.21 76.48 17.50
CA ILE A 44 -17.32 77.39 16.77
C ILE A 44 -18.02 77.91 15.50
N THR A 45 -18.71 77.02 14.77
CA THR A 45 -19.46 77.39 13.56
C THR A 45 -20.61 78.36 13.88
N LEU A 46 -21.31 78.16 15.00
CA LEU A 46 -22.36 79.08 15.47
C LEU A 46 -21.79 80.46 15.86
N LYS A 47 -20.62 80.51 16.53
CA LYS A 47 -19.91 81.78 16.83
C LYS A 47 -19.47 82.52 15.56
N ILE A 48 -18.96 81.82 14.55
CA ILE A 48 -18.58 82.43 13.27
C ILE A 48 -19.81 82.99 12.54
N ASN A 49 -20.92 82.25 12.50
CA ASN A 49 -22.16 82.73 11.91
C ASN A 49 -22.77 83.92 12.66
N PHE A 50 -22.66 83.98 13.99
CA PHE A 50 -23.06 85.14 14.78
C PHE A 50 -22.22 86.39 14.47
N LEU A 51 -20.91 86.24 14.28
CA LEU A 51 -20.01 87.33 13.88
C LEU A 51 -20.25 87.81 12.44
N ASN A 52 -20.60 86.91 11.51
CA ASN A 52 -20.99 87.31 10.15
C ASN A 52 -22.35 88.01 10.11
N LYS A 53 -23.33 87.57 10.94
CA LYS A 53 -24.66 88.19 11.04
C LYS A 53 -24.61 89.59 11.66
N THR A 54 -23.68 89.85 12.57
CA THR A 54 -23.42 91.21 13.09
C THR A 54 -22.67 92.10 12.09
N ARG A 55 -21.96 91.55 11.11
CA ARG A 55 -21.28 92.30 10.05
C ARG A 55 -22.18 92.83 8.93
N GLN A 56 -23.39 92.27 8.77
CA GLN A 56 -24.40 92.76 7.80
C GLN A 56 -25.33 93.87 8.34
N ALA A 57 -25.14 94.32 9.59
CA ALA A 57 -26.00 95.31 10.25
C ALA A 57 -25.44 96.75 10.24
N VAL A 58 -24.44 97.06 9.40
CA VAL A 58 -23.82 98.40 9.32
C VAL A 58 -23.85 98.94 7.90
N THR A 59 -25.02 99.44 7.49
CA THR A 59 -25.20 100.33 6.35
C THR A 59 -25.18 101.79 6.82
N PRO A 60 -24.19 102.63 6.42
CA PRO A 60 -24.23 104.06 6.67
C PRO A 60 -25.00 104.80 5.56
N GLU A 61 -26.33 104.68 5.53
CA GLU A 61 -27.16 105.63 4.78
C GLU A 61 -27.42 106.90 5.61
N SER A 62 -26.45 107.83 5.64
CA SER A 62 -26.68 109.19 6.14
C SER A 62 -26.85 110.16 4.99
N LYS A 63 -28.10 110.41 4.59
CA LYS A 63 -28.47 111.50 3.68
C LYS A 63 -28.14 112.84 4.34
N PHE A 64 -27.23 113.63 3.78
CA PHE A 64 -27.08 115.04 4.11
C PHE A 64 -27.56 115.91 2.95
N ARG A 65 -28.46 116.85 3.25
CA ARG A 65 -28.98 117.84 2.30
C ARG A 65 -28.01 119.01 2.16
N ASN A 66 -28.00 119.60 0.98
CA ASN A 66 -27.37 120.89 0.71
C ASN A 66 -28.06 122.01 1.52
N SER A 67 -27.26 122.97 1.99
CA SER A 67 -27.70 124.36 2.24
C SER A 67 -26.54 125.29 1.88
N GLU A 68 -26.74 126.16 0.91
CA GLU A 68 -25.77 127.18 0.47
C GLU A 68 -25.79 128.41 1.40
N ASN A 69 -24.79 129.28 1.19
CA ASN A 69 -24.57 130.61 1.81
C ASN A 69 -24.11 130.54 3.28
N ASP A 70 -22.99 131.17 3.67
CA ASP A 70 -22.65 132.55 3.31
C ASP A 70 -21.16 132.83 3.06
N LYS A 71 -20.89 134.00 2.44
CA LYS A 71 -19.54 134.48 2.12
C LYS A 71 -19.00 135.44 3.20
N SER A 72 -17.73 135.28 3.56
CA SER A 72 -16.67 136.32 3.60
C SER A 72 -15.68 136.17 4.76
N CYS A 73 -14.56 136.90 4.62
CA CYS A 73 -13.49 137.15 5.60
C CYS A 73 -12.39 136.08 5.80
N ILE A 74 -11.18 136.62 6.05
CA ILE A 74 -9.94 136.01 6.57
C ILE A 74 -9.14 135.12 5.59
N SER A 75 -8.46 135.80 4.67
CA SER A 75 -7.40 135.29 3.78
C SER A 75 -6.08 134.87 4.47
N THR A 76 -6.05 134.77 5.81
CA THR A 76 -4.90 134.27 6.60
C THR A 76 -5.18 132.98 7.39
N SER A 77 -6.38 132.41 7.29
CA SER A 77 -6.67 131.05 7.80
C SER A 77 -6.45 129.94 6.76
N ARG A 78 -6.23 130.30 5.49
CA ARG A 78 -6.20 129.34 4.37
C ARG A 78 -4.95 128.46 4.37
N GLU A 79 -3.79 129.02 4.73
CA GLU A 79 -2.52 128.29 4.80
C GLU A 79 -2.46 127.35 6.02
N PHE A 80 -2.94 127.79 7.19
CA PHE A 80 -3.04 126.93 8.37
C PHE A 80 -4.02 125.77 8.16
N GLY A 81 -5.12 126.04 7.44
CA GLY A 81 -6.03 125.01 6.94
C GLY A 81 -5.31 124.01 6.03
N GLN A 82 -4.61 124.48 5.00
CA GLN A 82 -3.87 123.62 4.06
C GLN A 82 -2.76 122.80 4.75
N GLN A 83 -1.99 123.36 5.67
CA GLN A 83 -0.97 122.61 6.42
C GLN A 83 -1.59 121.50 7.28
N LYS A 84 -2.69 121.80 7.98
CA LYS A 84 -3.43 120.80 8.78
C LYS A 84 -4.05 119.70 7.90
N THR A 85 -4.59 120.07 6.74
CA THR A 85 -5.12 119.11 5.74
C THR A 85 -4.00 118.23 5.19
N ASN A 86 -2.84 118.79 4.82
CA ASN A 86 -1.71 118.03 4.29
C ASN A 86 -1.08 117.09 5.33
N PHE A 87 -1.03 117.50 6.60
CA PHE A 87 -0.60 116.64 7.70
C PHE A 87 -1.57 115.46 7.93
N LEU A 88 -2.88 115.74 7.90
CA LEU A 88 -3.91 114.70 7.94
C LEU A 88 -3.81 113.77 6.73
N LEU A 89 -3.61 114.30 5.52
CA LEU A 89 -3.44 113.52 4.30
C LEU A 89 -2.29 112.51 4.43
N ARG A 90 -1.09 112.97 4.81
CA ARG A 90 0.07 112.09 5.04
C ARG A 90 -0.17 111.04 6.12
N LYS A 91 -0.90 111.40 7.19
CA LYS A 91 -1.28 110.44 8.23
C LYS A 91 -2.25 109.39 7.72
N TYR A 92 -3.20 109.76 6.87
CA TYR A 92 -4.12 108.82 6.21
C TYR A 92 -3.42 107.97 5.15
N GLU A 93 -2.50 108.52 4.35
CA GLU A 93 -1.66 107.78 3.39
C GLU A 93 -0.83 106.71 4.11
N THR A 94 -0.13 107.09 5.20
CA THR A 94 0.64 106.16 6.03
C THR A 94 -0.25 105.04 6.60
N LEU A 95 -1.46 105.37 7.05
CA LEU A 95 -2.42 104.39 7.57
C LEU A 95 -2.94 103.46 6.46
N ILE A 96 -3.21 103.99 5.26
CA ILE A 96 -3.62 103.23 4.08
C ILE A 96 -2.54 102.23 3.70
N ASP A 97 -1.27 102.63 3.67
CA ASP A 97 -0.16 101.73 3.31
C ASP A 97 0.08 100.67 4.40
N GLN A 98 -0.04 101.02 5.68
CA GLN A 98 -0.07 100.02 6.75
C GLN A 98 -1.23 99.03 6.62
N LEU A 99 -2.40 99.47 6.15
CA LEU A 99 -3.56 98.60 5.90
C LEU A 99 -3.36 97.73 4.65
N LYS A 100 -2.71 98.23 3.59
CA LYS A 100 -2.32 97.42 2.42
C LYS A 100 -1.37 96.29 2.83
N ILE A 101 -0.28 96.60 3.52
CA ILE A 101 0.69 95.61 4.01
C ILE A 101 0.01 94.56 4.91
N LYS A 102 -0.90 94.98 5.80
CA LYS A 102 -1.69 94.05 6.61
C LYS A 102 -2.62 93.17 5.78
N ASN A 103 -3.27 93.71 4.74
CA ASN A 103 -4.12 92.93 3.85
C ASN A 103 -3.33 91.94 3.00
N GLU A 104 -2.15 92.32 2.51
CA GLU A 104 -1.23 91.45 1.77
C GLU A 104 -0.72 90.31 2.67
N LEU A 105 -0.32 90.62 3.91
CA LEU A 105 0.06 89.61 4.90
C LEU A 105 -1.10 88.66 5.24
N LEU A 106 -2.32 89.20 5.42
CA LEU A 106 -3.52 88.38 5.65
C LEU A 106 -3.89 87.51 4.45
N ALA A 107 -3.66 87.98 3.23
CA ALA A 107 -3.83 87.18 2.02
C ALA A 107 -2.82 86.02 1.97
N SER A 108 -1.53 86.29 2.21
CA SER A 108 -0.50 85.25 2.29
C SER A 108 -0.83 84.19 3.35
N VAL A 109 -1.19 84.62 4.56
CA VAL A 109 -1.57 83.71 5.66
C VAL A 109 -2.80 82.89 5.30
N LYS A 110 -3.81 83.49 4.64
CA LYS A 110 -4.99 82.77 4.16
C LYS A 110 -4.63 81.69 3.13
N ASP A 111 -3.75 82.00 2.18
CA ASP A 111 -3.36 81.07 1.13
C ASP A 111 -2.51 79.91 1.70
N ASP A 112 -1.64 80.19 2.67
CA ASP A 112 -0.87 79.13 3.36
C ASP A 112 -1.75 78.25 4.24
N LEU A 113 -2.74 78.82 4.95
CA LEU A 113 -3.77 78.04 5.65
C LEU A 113 -4.61 77.20 4.68
N PHE A 114 -4.88 77.67 3.46
CA PHE A 114 -5.60 76.89 2.45
C PHE A 114 -4.76 75.74 1.91
N LYS A 115 -3.45 75.93 1.68
CA LYS A 115 -2.51 74.85 1.34
C LYS A 115 -2.44 73.79 2.46
N GLN A 116 -2.31 74.24 3.71
CA GLN A 116 -2.30 73.35 4.88
C GLN A 116 -3.61 72.55 5.00
N LYS A 117 -4.77 73.20 4.83
CA LYS A 117 -6.07 72.52 4.80
C LYS A 117 -6.10 71.41 3.74
N ASN A 118 -5.71 71.73 2.50
CA ASN A 118 -5.75 70.76 1.40
C ASN A 118 -4.76 69.60 1.63
N SER A 119 -3.59 69.87 2.21
CA SER A 119 -2.63 68.83 2.59
C SER A 119 -3.17 67.91 3.70
N LEU A 120 -3.85 68.47 4.70
CA LEU A 120 -4.51 67.68 5.76
C LEU A 120 -5.70 66.88 5.22
N GLU A 121 -6.43 67.43 4.25
CA GLU A 121 -7.57 66.75 3.60
C GLU A 121 -7.10 65.59 2.72
N ALA A 122 -5.94 65.70 2.07
CA ALA A 122 -5.30 64.58 1.37
C ALA A 122 -4.88 63.46 2.34
N ILE A 123 -4.14 63.78 3.40
CA ILE A 123 -3.72 62.81 4.43
C ILE A 123 -4.93 62.14 5.09
N LEU A 124 -6.00 62.89 5.39
CA LEU A 124 -7.23 62.35 5.95
C LEU A 124 -7.90 61.32 5.03
N ASN A 125 -7.82 61.51 3.71
CA ASN A 125 -8.39 60.57 2.74
C ASN A 125 -7.48 59.32 2.58
N GLU A 126 -6.15 59.49 2.57
CA GLU A 126 -5.21 58.36 2.60
C GLU A 126 -5.41 57.47 3.84
N GLU A 127 -5.58 58.07 5.02
CA GLU A 127 -5.89 57.35 6.26
C GLU A 127 -7.27 56.67 6.21
N ARG A 128 -8.29 57.28 5.60
CA ARG A 128 -9.61 56.64 5.39
C ARG A 128 -9.52 55.43 4.47
N ASP A 129 -8.78 55.52 3.37
CA ASP A 129 -8.58 54.41 2.45
C ASP A 129 -7.78 53.29 3.11
N TYR A 130 -6.78 53.63 3.93
CA TYR A 130 -6.01 52.68 4.73
C TYR A 130 -6.88 51.96 5.77
N VAL A 131 -7.70 52.69 6.55
CA VAL A 131 -8.66 52.11 7.50
C VAL A 131 -9.66 51.20 6.77
N THR A 132 -10.21 51.62 5.65
CA THR A 132 -11.14 50.80 4.83
C THR A 132 -10.47 49.52 4.33
N SER A 133 -9.19 49.59 3.94
CA SER A 133 -8.39 48.42 3.58
C SER A 133 -8.20 47.45 4.75
N LEU A 134 -7.91 47.97 5.95
CA LEU A 134 -7.79 47.17 7.17
C LEU A 134 -9.11 46.54 7.60
N GLU A 135 -10.22 47.27 7.56
CA GLU A 135 -11.55 46.72 7.86
C GLU A 135 -11.92 45.57 6.93
N ASN A 136 -11.63 45.68 5.64
CA ASN A 136 -11.87 44.61 4.68
C ASN A 136 -10.97 43.39 4.92
N LYS A 137 -9.70 43.59 5.30
CA LYS A 137 -8.81 42.50 5.73
C LYS A 137 -9.30 41.81 7.00
N ILE A 138 -9.78 42.57 7.98
CA ILE A 138 -10.36 42.02 9.21
C ILE A 138 -11.60 41.18 8.89
N LYS A 139 -12.52 41.70 8.06
CA LYS A 139 -13.71 40.96 7.61
C LYS A 139 -13.34 39.65 6.92
N GLN A 140 -12.35 39.65 6.02
CA GLN A 140 -11.87 38.44 5.36
C GLN A 140 -11.30 37.43 6.36
N VAL A 141 -10.40 37.86 7.25
CA VAL A 141 -9.80 36.97 8.27
C VAL A 141 -10.86 36.41 9.23
N SER A 142 -11.87 37.20 9.60
CA SER A 142 -13.00 36.71 10.40
C SER A 142 -13.85 35.67 9.66
N GLN A 143 -14.10 35.88 8.35
CA GLN A 143 -14.78 34.89 7.52
C GLN A 143 -13.95 33.60 7.43
N ASP A 144 -12.68 33.69 7.04
CA ASP A 144 -11.77 32.55 6.90
C ASP A 144 -11.67 31.74 8.20
N TYR A 145 -11.60 32.42 9.34
CA TYR A 145 -11.61 31.78 10.66
C TYR A 145 -12.92 31.04 10.95
N SER A 146 -14.08 31.66 10.68
CA SER A 146 -15.39 31.02 10.87
C SER A 146 -15.60 29.80 9.95
N GLU A 147 -15.12 29.87 8.70
CA GLU A 147 -15.14 28.73 7.79
C GLU A 147 -14.20 27.62 8.26
N ALA A 148 -13.00 27.96 8.75
CA ALA A 148 -12.06 26.99 9.28
C ALA A 148 -12.59 26.30 10.55
N LEU A 149 -13.25 27.04 11.44
CA LEU A 149 -13.91 26.52 12.63
C LEU A 149 -15.01 25.52 12.26
N LYS A 150 -15.93 25.93 11.38
CA LYS A 150 -17.02 25.07 10.89
C LYS A 150 -16.50 23.80 10.22
N ARG A 151 -15.45 23.90 9.38
CA ARG A 151 -14.79 22.73 8.77
C ARG A 151 -14.13 21.82 9.81
N SER A 152 -13.78 22.32 11.00
CA SER A 152 -13.34 21.46 12.10
C SER A 152 -14.51 20.76 12.77
N GLU A 153 -15.56 21.50 13.11
CA GLU A 153 -16.79 20.94 13.70
C GLU A 153 -17.41 19.84 12.82
N ASP A 154 -17.48 20.04 11.50
CA ASP A 154 -17.96 19.05 10.53
C ASP A 154 -17.08 17.78 10.52
N ARG A 155 -15.74 17.93 10.63
CA ARG A 155 -14.81 16.79 10.72
C ARG A 155 -14.98 16.05 12.04
N ASP A 156 -15.01 16.76 13.15
CA ASP A 156 -15.13 16.18 14.49
C ASP A 156 -16.48 15.47 14.68
N GLY A 157 -17.57 16.03 14.11
CA GLY A 157 -18.86 15.37 13.99
C GLY A 157 -18.80 14.07 13.16
N SER A 158 -18.09 14.07 12.03
CA SER A 158 -17.89 12.86 11.21
C SER A 158 -17.09 11.77 11.94
N PHE A 159 -16.07 12.17 12.72
CA PHE A 159 -15.29 11.24 13.54
C PHE A 159 -16.13 10.67 14.69
N LEU A 160 -16.95 11.49 15.35
CA LEU A 160 -17.85 11.05 16.41
C LEU A 160 -18.91 10.07 15.88
N GLN A 161 -19.48 10.35 14.69
CA GLN A 161 -20.40 9.42 14.04
C GLN A 161 -19.73 8.07 13.73
N LYS A 162 -18.51 8.09 13.17
CA LYS A 162 -17.74 6.86 12.89
C LYS A 162 -17.40 6.10 14.18
N LEU A 163 -17.03 6.80 15.25
CA LEU A 163 -16.75 6.20 16.55
C LEU A 163 -18.00 5.50 17.12
N ASN A 164 -19.17 6.14 17.04
CA ASN A 164 -20.43 5.56 17.48
C ASN A 164 -20.80 4.29 16.69
N THR A 165 -20.58 4.27 15.37
CA THR A 165 -20.76 3.06 14.55
C THR A 165 -19.83 1.93 15.02
N LEU A 166 -18.54 2.20 15.19
CA LEU A 166 -17.56 1.20 15.66
C LEU A 166 -17.87 0.69 17.08
N VAL A 167 -18.33 1.55 17.98
CA VAL A 167 -18.77 1.15 19.33
C VAL A 167 -19.99 0.25 19.26
N LYS A 168 -20.95 0.54 18.37
CA LYS A 168 -22.13 -0.30 18.13
C LYS A 168 -21.73 -1.67 17.59
N GLU A 169 -20.93 -1.72 16.53
CA GLU A 169 -20.42 -2.96 15.92
C GLU A 169 -19.67 -3.84 16.95
N ASN A 170 -18.77 -3.23 17.74
CA ASN A 170 -18.07 -3.92 18.82
C ASN A 170 -19.03 -4.47 19.89
N SER A 171 -20.11 -3.75 20.22
CA SER A 171 -21.14 -4.22 21.15
C SER A 171 -21.97 -5.39 20.61
N GLU A 172 -22.11 -5.50 19.29
CA GLU A 172 -22.80 -6.59 18.61
C GLU A 172 -21.90 -7.83 18.55
N LEU A 173 -20.63 -7.67 18.17
CA LEU A 173 -19.60 -8.72 18.21
C LEU A 173 -19.38 -9.28 19.63
N GLN A 174 -19.44 -8.45 20.66
CA GLN A 174 -19.35 -8.92 22.06
C GLN A 174 -20.55 -9.79 22.46
N LYS A 175 -21.75 -9.52 21.95
CA LYS A 175 -22.95 -10.35 22.20
C LYS A 175 -22.85 -11.69 21.47
N GLU A 176 -22.43 -11.68 20.21
CA GLU A 176 -22.21 -12.89 19.41
C GLU A 176 -21.14 -13.79 20.06
N ASN A 177 -19.99 -13.23 20.45
CA ASN A 177 -18.93 -13.97 21.13
C ASN A 177 -19.41 -14.56 22.48
N TYR A 178 -20.23 -13.84 23.23
CA TYR A 178 -20.86 -14.37 24.44
C TYR A 178 -21.83 -15.53 24.13
N GLN A 179 -22.64 -15.43 23.08
CA GLN A 179 -23.55 -16.50 22.65
C GLN A 179 -22.78 -17.76 22.23
N LEU A 180 -21.76 -17.62 21.38
CA LEU A 180 -20.88 -18.72 20.97
C LEU A 180 -20.15 -19.35 22.17
N SER A 181 -19.72 -18.55 23.15
CA SER A 181 -19.12 -19.07 24.39
C SER A 181 -20.11 -19.88 25.24
N CYS A 182 -21.39 -19.53 25.24
CA CYS A 182 -22.46 -20.33 25.88
C CYS A 182 -22.75 -21.62 25.11
N GLU A 183 -22.77 -21.57 23.78
CA GLU A 183 -22.97 -22.74 22.92
C GLU A 183 -21.84 -23.77 23.08
N VAL A 184 -20.58 -23.32 23.03
CA VAL A 184 -19.40 -24.19 23.26
C VAL A 184 -19.48 -24.91 24.61
N LYS A 185 -19.82 -24.21 25.69
CA LYS A 185 -19.98 -24.83 27.03
C LYS A 185 -21.11 -25.88 27.07
N THR A 186 -22.18 -25.66 26.31
CA THR A 186 -23.28 -26.61 26.18
C THR A 186 -22.78 -27.88 25.48
N LEU A 187 -22.11 -27.73 24.33
CA LEU A 187 -21.52 -28.83 23.56
C LEU A 187 -20.42 -29.59 24.34
N GLU A 188 -19.59 -28.89 25.13
CA GLU A 188 -18.62 -29.51 26.04
C GLU A 188 -19.32 -30.39 27.09
N SER A 189 -20.43 -29.92 27.65
CA SER A 189 -21.23 -30.66 28.64
C SER A 189 -21.93 -31.89 28.03
N GLU A 190 -22.45 -31.76 26.82
CA GLU A 190 -23.04 -32.87 26.05
C GLU A 190 -21.99 -33.92 25.66
N ASN A 191 -20.83 -33.48 25.18
CA ASN A 191 -19.71 -34.36 24.81
C ASN A 191 -19.19 -35.13 26.05
N PHE A 192 -19.04 -34.46 27.20
CA PHE A 192 -18.71 -35.11 28.47
C PHE A 192 -19.74 -36.20 28.85
N TYR A 193 -21.03 -35.89 28.76
CA TYR A 193 -22.11 -36.85 29.04
C TYR A 193 -22.09 -38.05 28.08
N MET A 194 -21.86 -37.81 26.78
CA MET A 194 -21.73 -38.86 25.78
C MET A 194 -20.50 -39.75 25.99
N GLN A 195 -19.36 -39.18 26.39
CA GLN A 195 -18.16 -39.94 26.74
C GLN A 195 -18.39 -40.85 27.95
N GLU A 196 -19.02 -40.35 29.02
CA GLU A 196 -19.37 -41.16 30.19
C GLU A 196 -20.38 -42.27 29.85
N ASN A 197 -21.37 -41.99 28.99
CA ASN A 197 -22.27 -43.03 28.51
C ASN A 197 -21.55 -44.11 27.66
N MET A 198 -20.62 -43.71 26.78
CA MET A 198 -19.81 -44.69 26.02
C MET A 198 -18.95 -45.55 26.94
N LYS A 199 -18.32 -44.98 27.99
CA LYS A 199 -17.58 -45.76 28.99
C LYS A 199 -18.48 -46.77 29.69
N ARG A 200 -19.67 -46.36 30.13
CA ARG A 200 -20.66 -47.25 30.78
C ARG A 200 -21.10 -48.40 29.87
N ILE A 201 -21.42 -48.11 28.61
CA ILE A 201 -21.80 -49.14 27.62
C ILE A 201 -20.62 -50.10 27.35
N SER A 202 -19.41 -49.57 27.18
CA SER A 202 -18.21 -50.38 26.97
C SER A 202 -17.92 -51.30 28.16
N PHE A 203 -18.08 -50.80 29.38
CA PHE A 203 -17.92 -51.58 30.60
C PHE A 203 -18.97 -52.70 30.71
N PHE A 204 -20.24 -52.36 30.51
CA PHE A 204 -21.35 -53.33 30.55
C PHE A 204 -21.20 -54.44 29.49
N ASN A 205 -20.78 -54.09 28.28
CA ASN A 205 -20.49 -55.06 27.23
C ASN A 205 -19.33 -55.99 27.64
N PHE A 206 -18.25 -55.45 28.20
CA PHE A 206 -17.10 -56.24 28.66
C PHE A 206 -17.48 -57.19 29.80
N GLU A 207 -18.26 -56.72 30.77
CA GLU A 207 -18.81 -57.54 31.87
C GLU A 207 -19.71 -58.67 31.35
N THR A 208 -20.56 -58.37 30.37
CA THR A 208 -21.40 -59.38 29.68
C THR A 208 -20.55 -60.44 28.98
N PHE A 209 -19.50 -60.04 28.25
CA PHE A 209 -18.58 -60.98 27.61
C PHE A 209 -17.82 -61.83 28.63
N LEU A 210 -17.34 -61.26 29.74
CA LEU A 210 -16.66 -62.01 30.80
C LEU A 210 -17.55 -63.12 31.38
N VAL A 211 -18.83 -62.84 31.62
CA VAL A 211 -19.80 -63.84 32.09
C VAL A 211 -19.98 -64.96 31.05
N GLU A 212 -20.09 -64.62 29.76
CA GLU A 212 -20.21 -65.63 28.69
C GLU A 212 -18.94 -66.50 28.57
N TYR A 213 -17.75 -65.90 28.68
CA TYR A 213 -16.48 -66.63 28.66
C TYR A 213 -16.30 -67.52 29.89
N SER A 214 -16.68 -67.06 31.09
CA SER A 214 -16.65 -67.89 32.30
C SER A 214 -17.52 -69.14 32.12
N ARG A 215 -18.75 -68.97 31.62
CA ARG A 215 -19.65 -70.11 31.36
C ARG A 215 -19.05 -71.12 30.37
N LYS A 216 -18.38 -70.65 29.30
CA LYS A 216 -17.68 -71.53 28.35
C LYS A 216 -16.49 -72.24 28.97
N ILE A 217 -15.75 -71.61 29.89
CA ILE A 217 -14.67 -72.25 30.65
C ILE A 217 -15.22 -73.37 31.55
N ASP A 218 -16.37 -73.13 32.21
CA ASP A 218 -17.05 -74.14 33.02
C ASP A 218 -17.53 -75.32 32.17
N GLU A 219 -18.18 -75.05 31.03
CA GLU A 219 -18.61 -76.06 30.03
C GLU A 219 -17.41 -76.92 29.55
N ILE A 220 -16.29 -76.29 29.19
CA ILE A 220 -15.06 -76.99 28.76
C ILE A 220 -14.45 -77.81 29.90
N SER A 221 -14.46 -77.29 31.12
CA SER A 221 -13.93 -77.98 32.31
C SER A 221 -14.76 -79.23 32.65
N GLU A 222 -16.07 -79.17 32.50
CA GLU A 222 -16.96 -80.32 32.68
C GLU A 222 -16.74 -81.39 31.58
N MET A 223 -16.56 -80.98 30.32
CA MET A 223 -16.20 -81.89 29.23
C MET A 223 -14.84 -82.57 29.46
N TYR A 224 -13.82 -81.80 29.90
CA TYR A 224 -12.50 -82.33 30.23
C TYR A 224 -12.59 -83.36 31.36
N TYR A 225 -13.31 -83.06 32.43
CA TYR A 225 -13.50 -83.99 33.56
C TYR A 225 -14.20 -85.30 33.14
N LYS A 226 -15.20 -85.23 32.25
CA LYS A 226 -15.82 -86.43 31.66
C LYS A 226 -14.82 -87.24 30.84
N SER A 227 -14.06 -86.59 29.96
CA SER A 227 -13.05 -87.22 29.10
C SER A 227 -11.93 -87.88 29.91
N GLU A 228 -11.45 -87.24 30.99
CA GLU A 228 -10.42 -87.79 31.88
C GLU A 228 -10.92 -89.07 32.58
N LYS A 229 -12.17 -89.07 33.04
CA LYS A 229 -12.82 -90.25 33.65
C LYS A 229 -12.99 -91.40 32.64
N GLU A 230 -13.31 -91.10 31.39
CA GLU A 230 -13.36 -92.08 30.31
C GLU A 230 -11.96 -92.64 29.98
N ARG A 231 -10.95 -91.77 29.93
CA ARG A 231 -9.54 -92.16 29.73
C ARG A 231 -9.08 -93.10 30.83
N ASP A 232 -9.37 -92.81 32.10
CA ASP A 232 -8.98 -93.67 33.23
C ASP A 232 -9.72 -95.02 33.19
N ALA A 233 -10.99 -95.05 32.76
CA ALA A 233 -11.71 -96.30 32.53
C ALA A 233 -11.09 -97.12 31.39
N LEU A 234 -10.76 -96.48 30.25
CA LEU A 234 -10.06 -97.10 29.12
C LEU A 234 -8.67 -97.62 29.54
N GLN A 235 -7.92 -96.86 30.34
CA GLN A 235 -6.58 -97.23 30.79
C GLN A 235 -6.61 -98.40 31.78
N ASN A 236 -7.68 -98.54 32.57
CA ASN A 236 -7.90 -99.72 33.40
C ASN A 236 -8.31 -100.95 32.57
N MET A 237 -9.07 -100.79 31.47
CA MET A 237 -9.31 -101.88 30.51
C MET A 237 -8.03 -102.29 29.77
N LEU A 238 -7.18 -101.32 29.40
CA LEU A 238 -5.88 -101.56 28.73
C LEU A 238 -4.94 -102.41 29.59
N LYS A 239 -4.83 -102.13 30.90
CA LYS A 239 -4.06 -102.97 31.84
C LYS A 239 -4.51 -104.44 31.84
N GLY A 240 -5.81 -104.71 31.68
CA GLY A 240 -6.33 -106.07 31.50
C GLY A 240 -6.08 -106.67 30.11
N SER A 241 -5.84 -105.84 29.10
CA SER A 241 -5.45 -106.29 27.76
C SER A 241 -3.93 -106.52 27.63
N ASP A 242 -3.10 -105.84 28.42
CA ASP A 242 -1.65 -106.05 28.46
C ASP A 242 -1.28 -107.48 28.93
N GLU A 243 -2.05 -108.04 29.88
CA GLU A 243 -1.94 -109.45 30.30
C GLU A 243 -2.28 -110.46 29.18
N ILE A 244 -3.08 -110.03 28.19
CA ILE A 244 -3.43 -110.80 26.99
C ILE A 244 -2.35 -110.57 25.91
N ALA A 245 -1.84 -109.35 25.78
CA ALA A 245 -0.77 -108.99 24.86
C ALA A 245 0.55 -109.70 25.19
N GLU A 246 0.92 -109.88 26.47
CA GLU A 246 2.11 -110.66 26.85
C GLU A 246 2.09 -112.12 26.34
N LYS A 247 0.90 -112.71 26.14
CA LYS A 247 0.76 -114.03 25.49
C LYS A 247 0.96 -113.97 23.97
N ILE A 248 0.57 -112.87 23.33
CA ILE A 248 0.66 -112.67 21.87
C ILE A 248 2.08 -112.19 21.46
N ILE A 249 2.77 -111.43 22.30
CA ILE A 249 4.15 -111.00 22.05
C ILE A 249 5.10 -112.21 21.97
N LYS A 250 4.86 -113.27 22.75
CA LYS A 250 5.63 -114.54 22.65
C LYS A 250 5.45 -115.28 21.32
N SER A 251 4.36 -115.08 20.59
CA SER A 251 4.13 -115.71 19.28
C SER A 251 4.52 -114.83 18.08
N THR A 252 4.77 -113.53 18.27
CA THR A 252 4.87 -112.56 17.16
C THR A 252 6.29 -112.01 16.92
N ASN A 253 7.28 -112.43 17.73
CA ASN A 253 8.69 -112.01 17.65
C ASN A 253 9.47 -112.50 16.40
N SER A 254 8.84 -113.17 15.45
CA SER A 254 9.45 -113.56 14.15
C SER A 254 9.05 -112.67 12.97
N SER A 255 8.02 -111.83 13.11
CA SER A 255 7.53 -110.93 12.04
C SER A 255 8.04 -109.48 12.18
N THR A 256 8.38 -109.08 13.41
CA THR A 256 8.81 -107.72 13.76
C THR A 256 10.11 -107.28 13.06
N VAL A 257 11.08 -108.17 12.86
CA VAL A 257 12.38 -107.87 12.24
C VAL A 257 12.26 -107.41 10.77
N HIS A 258 11.18 -107.78 10.08
CA HIS A 258 10.93 -107.29 8.71
C HIS A 258 10.35 -105.87 8.71
N LEU A 259 9.38 -105.60 9.59
CA LEU A 259 8.72 -104.30 9.73
C LEU A 259 9.65 -103.22 10.32
N GLU A 260 10.59 -103.57 11.21
CA GLU A 260 11.59 -102.63 11.74
C GLU A 260 12.51 -102.06 10.65
N ASN A 261 12.88 -102.88 9.65
CA ASN A 261 13.69 -102.42 8.52
C ASN A 261 12.87 -101.54 7.56
N GLN A 262 11.58 -101.81 7.39
CA GLN A 262 10.68 -100.98 6.59
C GLN A 262 10.39 -99.63 7.27
N ASN A 263 10.18 -99.63 8.59
CA ASN A 263 10.03 -98.42 9.40
C ASN A 263 11.31 -97.57 9.43
N LYS A 264 12.51 -98.16 9.41
CA LYS A 264 13.77 -97.40 9.26
C LYS A 264 13.84 -96.64 7.93
N THR A 265 13.32 -97.21 6.85
CA THR A 265 13.24 -96.52 5.55
C THR A 265 12.23 -95.38 5.60
N LEU A 266 11.00 -95.65 6.08
CA LEU A 266 9.95 -94.62 6.20
C LEU A 266 10.33 -93.48 7.16
N LEU A 267 11.06 -93.76 8.25
CA LEU A 267 11.58 -92.73 9.16
C LEU A 267 12.66 -91.86 8.51
N LYS A 268 13.43 -92.41 7.56
CA LYS A 268 14.36 -91.63 6.75
C LYS A 268 13.59 -90.71 5.80
N ASP A 269 12.61 -91.25 5.08
CA ASP A 269 11.78 -90.48 4.15
C ASP A 269 11.00 -89.36 4.87
N ILE A 270 10.45 -89.64 6.07
CA ILE A 270 9.81 -88.63 6.93
C ILE A 270 10.79 -87.54 7.33
N LYS A 271 12.05 -87.89 7.63
CA LYS A 271 13.07 -86.91 8.01
C LYS A 271 13.49 -86.05 6.81
N ASP A 272 13.71 -86.67 5.66
CA ASP A 272 14.08 -85.98 4.42
C ASP A 272 12.94 -85.01 4.00
N LEU A 273 11.67 -85.44 4.09
CA LEU A 273 10.49 -84.58 3.91
C LEU A 273 10.36 -83.48 4.97
N GLN A 274 10.71 -83.73 6.24
CA GLN A 274 10.70 -82.70 7.28
C GLN A 274 11.77 -81.63 7.02
N ASP A 275 12.93 -82.01 6.51
CA ASP A 275 14.01 -81.08 6.16
C ASP A 275 13.66 -80.31 4.86
N GLU A 276 12.98 -80.93 3.89
CA GLU A 276 12.38 -80.23 2.74
C GLU A 276 11.28 -79.23 3.17
N LEU A 277 10.43 -79.60 4.12
CA LEU A 277 9.38 -78.73 4.66
C LEU A 277 9.96 -77.56 5.47
N LYS A 278 11.11 -77.73 6.15
CA LYS A 278 11.88 -76.62 6.73
C LYS A 278 12.45 -75.70 5.64
N PHE A 279 12.96 -76.26 4.55
CA PHE A 279 13.48 -75.48 3.41
C PHE A 279 12.37 -74.60 2.78
N TYR A 280 11.20 -75.17 2.46
CA TYR A 280 10.08 -74.37 1.94
C TYR A 280 9.55 -73.33 2.95
N LYS A 281 9.58 -73.62 4.25
CA LYS A 281 9.25 -72.61 5.29
C LYS A 281 10.24 -71.46 5.30
N LEU A 282 11.54 -71.73 5.14
CA LEU A 282 12.57 -70.70 5.05
C LEU A 282 12.38 -69.83 3.80
N GLN A 283 12.12 -70.47 2.65
CA GLN A 283 11.79 -69.77 1.40
C GLN A 283 10.51 -68.93 1.52
N GLN A 284 9.49 -69.43 2.23
CA GLN A 284 8.26 -68.67 2.51
C GLN A 284 8.52 -67.46 3.44
N THR A 285 9.53 -67.53 4.33
CA THR A 285 9.94 -66.36 5.12
C THR A 285 10.73 -65.34 4.30
N GLU A 286 11.58 -65.75 3.36
CA GLU A 286 12.24 -64.84 2.41
C GLU A 286 11.23 -64.08 1.56
N VAL A 287 10.25 -64.77 0.96
CA VAL A 287 9.17 -64.15 0.18
C VAL A 287 8.36 -63.14 1.00
N LYS A 288 8.10 -63.41 2.29
CA LYS A 288 7.42 -62.46 3.20
C LYS A 288 8.28 -61.23 3.50
N ILE A 289 9.60 -61.37 3.59
CA ILE A 289 10.53 -60.25 3.77
C ILE A 289 10.57 -59.40 2.49
N GLU A 290 10.62 -60.02 1.30
CA GLU A 290 10.52 -59.30 0.03
C GLU A 290 9.17 -58.56 -0.11
N GLU A 291 8.06 -59.19 0.28
CA GLU A 291 6.74 -58.56 0.27
C GLU A 291 6.67 -57.35 1.21
N ALA A 292 7.27 -57.44 2.40
CA ALA A 292 7.37 -56.32 3.34
C ALA A 292 8.20 -55.16 2.77
N ASN A 293 9.37 -55.47 2.17
CA ASN A 293 10.22 -54.48 1.51
C ASN A 293 9.50 -53.79 0.33
N LEU A 294 8.73 -54.54 -0.46
CA LEU A 294 7.93 -53.99 -1.55
C LEU A 294 6.80 -53.08 -1.05
N ARG A 295 6.13 -53.45 0.06
CA ARG A 295 5.12 -52.59 0.72
C ARG A 295 5.71 -51.29 1.23
N GLU A 296 6.93 -51.31 1.79
CA GLU A 296 7.66 -50.10 2.20
C GLU A 296 7.98 -49.20 0.99
N ILE A 297 8.48 -49.78 -0.11
CA ILE A 297 8.75 -49.05 -1.36
C ILE A 297 7.47 -48.41 -1.94
N ILE A 298 6.33 -49.09 -1.85
CA ILE A 298 5.02 -48.54 -2.28
C ILE A 298 4.66 -47.34 -1.40
N CYS A 299 4.74 -47.46 -0.07
CA CYS A 299 4.46 -46.36 0.87
C CYS A 299 5.31 -45.11 0.57
N ILE A 300 6.62 -45.30 0.34
CA ILE A 300 7.55 -44.20 -0.03
C ILE A 300 7.16 -43.56 -1.38
N LYS A 301 6.68 -44.36 -2.35
CA LYS A 301 6.21 -43.83 -3.65
C LYS A 301 4.89 -43.06 -3.52
N ASP A 302 3.95 -43.53 -2.68
CA ASP A 302 2.68 -42.86 -2.45
C ASP A 302 2.86 -41.51 -1.73
N GLN A 303 3.79 -41.42 -0.78
CA GLN A 303 4.19 -40.14 -0.16
C GLN A 303 4.71 -39.15 -1.21
N LYS A 304 5.64 -39.58 -2.08
CA LYS A 304 6.15 -38.74 -3.19
C LYS A 304 5.06 -38.37 -4.19
N LEU A 305 4.10 -39.25 -4.44
CA LEU A 305 2.94 -38.96 -5.29
C LEU A 305 2.05 -37.86 -4.68
N GLN A 306 1.87 -37.85 -3.36
CA GLN A 306 1.16 -36.77 -2.65
C GLN A 306 1.92 -35.44 -2.71
N GLU A 307 3.24 -35.44 -2.52
CA GLU A 307 4.07 -34.23 -2.67
C GLU A 307 3.96 -33.64 -4.10
N ILE A 308 4.07 -34.49 -5.12
CA ILE A 308 3.92 -34.08 -6.53
C ILE A 308 2.52 -33.51 -6.78
N LYS A 309 1.46 -34.16 -6.27
CA LYS A 309 0.08 -33.64 -6.37
C LYS A 309 -0.06 -32.27 -5.72
N LYS A 310 0.52 -32.06 -4.53
CA LYS A 310 0.48 -30.76 -3.85
C LYS A 310 1.16 -29.68 -4.69
N THR A 311 2.39 -29.92 -5.15
CA THR A 311 3.12 -28.94 -5.99
C THR A 311 2.42 -28.66 -7.32
N LEU A 312 1.67 -29.63 -7.87
CA LEU A 312 0.85 -29.43 -9.06
C LEU A 312 -0.36 -28.51 -8.78
N GLU A 313 -1.00 -28.66 -7.62
CA GLU A 313 -2.11 -27.79 -7.20
C GLU A 313 -1.63 -26.37 -6.93
N ASP A 314 -0.48 -26.21 -6.24
CA ASP A 314 0.19 -24.91 -6.04
C ASP A 314 0.52 -24.23 -7.39
N SER A 315 1.04 -25.01 -8.36
CA SER A 315 1.35 -24.52 -9.71
C SER A 315 0.11 -24.11 -10.52
N LYS A 316 -1.02 -24.81 -10.38
CA LYS A 316 -2.29 -24.40 -11.00
C LYS A 316 -2.76 -23.05 -10.45
N TYR A 317 -2.66 -22.86 -9.13
CA TYR A 317 -3.04 -21.62 -8.48
C TYR A 317 -2.21 -20.43 -8.97
N GLU A 318 -0.90 -20.60 -9.18
CA GLU A 318 -0.07 -19.59 -9.85
C GLU A 318 -0.54 -19.31 -11.29
N VAL A 319 -0.82 -20.35 -12.08
CA VAL A 319 -1.32 -20.20 -13.46
C VAL A 319 -2.65 -19.42 -13.50
N ASP A 320 -3.57 -19.66 -12.59
CA ASP A 320 -4.82 -18.91 -12.50
C ASP A 320 -4.60 -17.44 -12.06
N GLN A 321 -3.65 -17.16 -11.17
CA GLN A 321 -3.23 -15.78 -10.88
C GLN A 321 -2.64 -15.08 -12.12
N PHE A 322 -1.74 -15.73 -12.86
CA PHE A 322 -1.19 -15.18 -14.10
C PHE A 322 -2.26 -14.96 -15.18
N LYS A 323 -3.25 -15.86 -15.26
CA LYS A 323 -4.39 -15.74 -16.17
C LYS A 323 -5.26 -14.52 -15.84
N ASN A 324 -5.59 -14.34 -14.56
CA ASN A 324 -6.35 -13.16 -14.10
C ASN A 324 -5.58 -11.86 -14.39
N LYS A 325 -4.26 -11.83 -14.13
CA LYS A 325 -3.40 -10.68 -14.41
C LYS A 325 -3.26 -10.39 -15.91
N ASN A 326 -3.28 -11.40 -16.77
CA ASN A 326 -3.32 -11.21 -18.22
C ASN A 326 -4.64 -10.61 -18.71
N GLU A 327 -5.79 -10.97 -18.12
CA GLU A 327 -7.06 -10.32 -18.45
C GLU A 327 -7.12 -8.87 -17.95
N GLU A 328 -6.54 -8.58 -16.77
CA GLU A 328 -6.38 -7.20 -16.29
C GLU A 328 -5.52 -6.35 -17.25
N LEU A 329 -4.37 -6.88 -17.69
CA LEU A 329 -3.50 -6.21 -18.66
C LEU A 329 -4.16 -6.01 -20.03
N LYS A 330 -4.98 -6.96 -20.51
CA LYS A 330 -5.79 -6.79 -21.72
C LYS A 330 -6.80 -5.66 -21.58
N ASN A 331 -7.45 -5.54 -20.43
CA ASN A 331 -8.41 -4.46 -20.18
C ASN A 331 -7.71 -3.09 -20.13
N GLN A 332 -6.52 -3.01 -19.53
CA GLN A 332 -5.69 -1.79 -19.55
C GLN A 332 -5.22 -1.44 -20.97
N LEU A 333 -4.78 -2.43 -21.76
CA LEU A 333 -4.43 -2.24 -23.17
C LEU A 333 -5.61 -1.71 -23.99
N LYS A 334 -6.81 -2.24 -23.76
CA LYS A 334 -8.03 -1.78 -24.44
C LYS A 334 -8.36 -0.33 -24.09
N ILE A 335 -8.26 0.06 -22.81
CA ILE A 335 -8.46 1.46 -22.40
C ILE A 335 -7.43 2.37 -23.08
N ALA A 336 -6.15 1.98 -23.11
CA ALA A 336 -5.10 2.74 -23.77
C ALA A 336 -5.29 2.84 -25.30
N GLN A 337 -5.87 1.82 -25.94
CA GLN A 337 -6.28 1.89 -27.36
C GLN A 337 -7.47 2.83 -27.55
N ASP A 338 -8.53 2.72 -26.74
CA ASP A 338 -9.69 3.62 -26.78
C ASP A 338 -9.30 5.10 -26.49
N GLU A 339 -8.21 5.34 -25.76
CA GLU A 339 -7.61 6.67 -25.55
C GLU A 339 -6.75 7.14 -26.72
N ASN A 340 -5.91 6.27 -27.30
CA ASN A 340 -5.15 6.59 -28.51
C ASN A 340 -6.07 6.91 -29.69
N ASP A 341 -7.15 6.16 -29.89
CA ASP A 341 -8.12 6.38 -30.97
C ASP A 341 -8.81 7.76 -30.82
N LYS A 342 -9.08 8.20 -29.59
CA LYS A 342 -9.58 9.57 -29.31
C LYS A 342 -8.52 10.63 -29.60
N LEU A 343 -7.27 10.42 -29.17
CA LEU A 343 -6.18 11.35 -29.42
C LEU A 343 -5.83 11.45 -30.92
N GLU A 344 -5.91 10.36 -31.68
CA GLU A 344 -5.81 10.39 -33.14
C GLU A 344 -6.97 11.15 -33.78
N HIS A 345 -8.19 11.00 -33.27
CA HIS A 345 -9.35 11.76 -33.75
C HIS A 345 -9.19 13.27 -33.49
N GLU A 346 -8.78 13.66 -32.28
CA GLU A 346 -8.48 15.05 -31.92
C GLU A 346 -7.32 15.61 -32.77
N MET A 347 -6.22 14.86 -32.91
CA MET A 347 -5.11 15.21 -33.80
C MET A 347 -5.55 15.40 -35.25
N SER A 348 -6.47 14.58 -35.73
CA SER A 348 -7.05 14.69 -37.08
C SER A 348 -7.90 15.97 -37.22
N GLU A 349 -8.72 16.31 -36.23
CA GLU A 349 -9.42 17.61 -36.20
C GLU A 349 -8.45 18.80 -36.19
N TYR A 350 -7.41 18.77 -35.36
CA TYR A 350 -6.40 19.82 -35.32
C TYR A 350 -5.64 19.93 -36.64
N LYS A 351 -5.34 18.80 -37.30
CA LYS A 351 -4.70 18.76 -38.62
C LYS A 351 -5.59 19.39 -39.70
N CYS A 352 -6.90 19.13 -39.68
CA CYS A 352 -7.88 19.80 -40.54
C CYS A 352 -7.96 21.31 -40.26
N LYS A 353 -7.92 21.75 -38.99
CA LYS A 353 -7.90 23.17 -38.59
C LYS A 353 -6.60 23.88 -39.02
N VAL A 354 -5.45 23.22 -38.95
CA VAL A 354 -4.14 23.77 -39.39
C VAL A 354 -4.01 23.79 -40.92
N MET A 355 -4.58 22.81 -41.64
CA MET A 355 -4.58 22.81 -43.12
C MET A 355 -5.40 23.95 -43.74
N GLN A 356 -6.29 24.61 -43.00
CA GLN A 356 -7.01 25.80 -43.48
C GLN A 356 -6.24 27.12 -43.32
N SER A 357 -5.14 27.17 -42.55
CA SER A 357 -4.41 28.41 -42.26
C SER A 357 -3.02 28.50 -42.90
N VAL A 358 -2.48 27.41 -43.46
CA VAL A 358 -1.17 27.40 -44.14
C VAL A 358 -1.34 27.41 -45.65
N LYS A 359 -1.41 28.61 -46.24
CA LYS A 359 -1.01 28.80 -47.64
C LYS A 359 0.48 28.47 -47.76
N LEU A 360 0.78 27.23 -48.11
CA LEU A 360 2.15 26.79 -48.34
C LEU A 360 2.72 27.57 -49.52
N GLU A 361 3.62 28.52 -49.25
CA GLU A 361 4.47 29.08 -50.28
C GLU A 361 5.27 27.93 -50.88
N ARG A 362 4.91 27.53 -52.11
CA ARG A 362 5.81 26.75 -52.96
C ARG A 362 6.98 27.66 -53.32
N THR A 363 7.99 27.70 -52.46
CA THR A 363 9.34 28.10 -52.86
C THR A 363 9.66 27.34 -54.14
N ARG A 364 9.87 28.08 -55.22
CA ARG A 364 10.20 27.49 -56.53
C ARG A 364 11.49 26.70 -56.32
N LEU A 365 11.39 25.38 -56.39
CA LEU A 365 12.56 24.51 -56.46
C LEU A 365 13.30 24.89 -57.75
N ASP A 366 14.61 25.13 -57.63
CA ASP A 366 15.43 25.42 -58.81
C ASP A 366 15.59 24.11 -59.59
N ASP A 367 15.89 24.19 -60.90
CA ASP A 367 16.05 22.99 -61.74
C ASP A 367 17.10 22.01 -61.18
N ILE A 368 18.09 22.52 -60.44
CA ILE A 368 19.12 21.74 -59.75
C ILE A 368 18.51 20.90 -58.61
N ASP A 369 17.58 21.44 -57.84
CA ASP A 369 16.93 20.74 -56.74
C ASP A 369 16.06 19.60 -57.28
N LEU A 370 15.27 19.88 -58.32
CA LEU A 370 14.42 18.90 -59.01
C LEU A 370 15.25 17.76 -59.63
N MET A 371 16.40 18.08 -60.24
CA MET A 371 17.29 17.06 -60.78
C MET A 371 17.99 16.24 -59.68
N LEU A 372 18.35 16.84 -58.54
CA LEU A 372 18.92 16.11 -57.41
C LEU A 372 17.87 15.16 -56.82
N GLU A 373 16.70 15.67 -56.46
CA GLU A 373 15.60 14.88 -55.88
C GLU A 373 15.20 13.71 -56.79
N LYS A 374 15.06 13.97 -58.09
CA LYS A 374 14.81 12.92 -59.09
C LYS A 374 15.92 11.88 -59.13
N TYR A 375 17.19 12.29 -59.18
CA TYR A 375 18.32 11.35 -59.22
C TYR A 375 18.35 10.42 -57.99
N PHE A 376 18.11 10.98 -56.80
CA PHE A 376 18.07 10.19 -55.56
C PHE A 376 16.86 9.25 -55.50
N ALA A 377 15.68 9.69 -55.94
CA ALA A 377 14.49 8.85 -56.05
C ALA A 377 14.68 7.71 -57.07
N ASP A 378 15.21 8.00 -58.27
CA ASP A 378 15.47 7.01 -59.33
C ASP A 378 16.50 5.94 -58.89
N GLN A 379 17.40 6.27 -57.97
CA GLN A 379 18.38 5.33 -57.38
C GLN A 379 17.92 4.70 -56.05
N ASN A 380 16.74 5.09 -55.53
CA ASN A 380 16.22 4.70 -54.21
C ASN A 380 17.22 4.97 -53.05
N LEU A 381 17.90 6.12 -53.12
CA LEU A 381 18.89 6.59 -52.15
C LEU A 381 18.37 7.83 -51.41
N GLU A 382 18.78 8.00 -50.15
CA GLU A 382 18.45 9.20 -49.38
C GLU A 382 19.26 10.41 -49.87
N ASN A 383 18.59 11.54 -50.13
CA ASN A 383 19.24 12.77 -50.59
C ASN A 383 19.92 13.51 -49.43
N LEU A 384 21.24 13.36 -49.33
CA LEU A 384 22.06 14.00 -48.29
C LEU A 384 22.56 15.41 -48.66
N PHE A 385 22.08 16.02 -49.76
CA PHE A 385 22.45 17.40 -50.12
C PHE A 385 21.56 18.43 -49.43
N VAL A 386 22.16 19.29 -48.61
CA VAL A 386 21.47 20.42 -47.96
C VAL A 386 21.78 21.70 -48.73
N LYS A 387 20.76 22.34 -49.32
CA LYS A 387 20.92 23.60 -50.07
C LYS A 387 21.34 24.75 -49.14
N ILE A 388 22.42 25.45 -49.50
CA ILE A 388 22.80 26.74 -48.88
C ILE A 388 22.23 27.90 -49.69
N SER A 389 22.43 27.85 -51.02
CA SER A 389 21.93 28.84 -51.97
C SER A 389 21.76 28.17 -53.34
N THR A 390 21.15 28.85 -54.31
CA THR A 390 21.07 28.34 -55.70
C THR A 390 22.46 27.96 -56.21
N GLY A 391 22.63 26.69 -56.59
CA GLY A 391 23.90 26.14 -57.04
C GLY A 391 24.96 25.91 -55.96
N LEU A 392 24.67 26.02 -54.66
CA LEU A 392 25.61 25.72 -53.57
C LEU A 392 24.96 24.87 -52.48
N TYR A 393 25.54 23.69 -52.23
CA TYR A 393 24.99 22.68 -51.34
C TYR A 393 26.06 22.19 -50.36
N VAL A 394 25.65 21.63 -49.23
CA VAL A 394 26.49 20.81 -48.35
C VAL A 394 26.22 19.34 -48.66
N TYR A 395 27.27 18.55 -48.79
CA TYR A 395 27.20 17.08 -48.73
C TYR A 395 28.11 16.61 -47.60
N GLY A 396 27.53 16.00 -46.57
CA GLY A 396 28.25 15.69 -45.32
C GLY A 396 28.82 16.94 -44.66
N THR A 397 30.16 17.09 -44.69
CA THR A 397 30.88 18.27 -44.15
C THR A 397 31.43 19.21 -45.22
N LYS A 398 31.29 18.88 -46.51
CA LYS A 398 31.88 19.62 -47.63
C LYS A 398 30.86 20.55 -48.27
N LYS A 399 31.27 21.81 -48.55
CA LYS A 399 30.49 22.75 -49.38
C LYS A 399 30.87 22.56 -50.84
N ILE A 400 29.88 22.29 -51.69
CA ILE A 400 30.05 21.96 -53.12
C ILE A 400 29.17 22.90 -53.95
N ASN A 401 29.74 23.44 -55.03
CA ASN A 401 28.96 24.18 -56.01
C ASN A 401 28.42 23.20 -57.06
N VAL A 402 27.11 23.14 -57.25
CA VAL A 402 26.42 22.23 -58.18
C VAL A 402 25.83 23.05 -59.31
N SER A 403 26.01 22.61 -60.55
CA SER A 403 25.47 23.28 -61.74
C SER A 403 25.02 22.28 -62.78
N ILE A 404 23.97 22.62 -63.55
CA ILE A 404 23.54 21.81 -64.69
C ILE A 404 24.37 22.23 -65.92
N ARG A 405 25.00 21.26 -66.58
CA ARG A 405 25.70 21.44 -67.87
C ARG A 405 25.29 20.29 -68.78
N ASN A 406 24.83 20.61 -69.99
CA ASN A 406 24.37 19.62 -70.98
C ASN A 406 23.34 18.61 -70.44
N GLY A 407 22.47 19.05 -69.51
CA GLY A 407 21.47 18.18 -68.87
C GLY A 407 22.01 17.24 -67.78
N LEU A 408 23.28 17.35 -67.40
CA LEU A 408 23.88 16.59 -66.31
C LEU A 408 24.21 17.50 -65.12
N LEU A 409 24.07 16.96 -63.91
CA LEU A 409 24.50 17.62 -62.67
C LEU A 409 26.01 17.48 -62.51
N ILE A 410 26.70 18.62 -62.41
CA ILE A 410 28.15 18.71 -62.24
C ILE A 410 28.48 19.42 -60.93
N CYS A 411 29.26 18.76 -60.09
CA CYS A 411 29.80 19.21 -58.82
C CYS A 411 31.20 19.81 -59.02
N ARG A 412 31.44 21.05 -58.56
CA ARG A 412 32.76 21.66 -58.53
C ARG A 412 33.44 21.36 -57.18
N VAL A 413 34.54 20.61 -57.22
CA VAL A 413 35.33 20.22 -56.04
C VAL A 413 36.82 20.31 -56.31
N GLY A 414 37.61 20.75 -55.32
CA GLY A 414 39.08 20.70 -55.38
C GLY A 414 39.76 21.44 -56.54
N GLY A 415 39.07 22.36 -57.22
CA GLY A 415 39.56 23.07 -58.42
C GLY A 415 39.11 22.44 -59.74
N GLY A 416 38.57 21.22 -59.73
CA GLY A 416 37.97 20.54 -60.88
C GLY A 416 36.44 20.54 -60.90
N TYR A 417 35.89 19.84 -61.89
CA TYR A 417 34.47 19.58 -62.07
C TYR A 417 34.27 18.07 -62.25
N LEU A 418 33.32 17.48 -61.53
CA LEU A 418 32.96 16.06 -61.59
C LEU A 418 31.47 15.90 -61.82
N VAL A 419 31.04 14.83 -62.50
CA VAL A 419 29.61 14.51 -62.60
C VAL A 419 29.10 14.03 -61.23
N LEU A 420 27.83 14.30 -60.90
CA LEU A 420 27.24 13.96 -59.59
C LEU A 420 27.46 12.49 -59.19
N GLU A 421 27.30 11.56 -60.13
CA GLU A 421 27.52 10.12 -59.89
C GLU A 421 28.97 9.82 -59.48
N GLU A 422 29.95 10.42 -60.17
CA GLU A 422 31.37 10.26 -59.86
C GLU A 422 31.72 10.89 -58.50
N PHE A 423 31.15 12.06 -58.21
CA PHE A 423 31.31 12.73 -56.92
C PHE A 423 30.76 11.86 -55.77
N LEU A 424 29.55 11.31 -55.90
CA LEU A 424 28.97 10.41 -54.91
C LEU A 424 29.79 9.14 -54.74
N ARG A 425 30.26 8.55 -55.86
CA ARG A 425 31.13 7.37 -55.85
C ARG A 425 32.46 7.63 -55.15
N GLN A 426 33.04 8.82 -55.29
CA GLN A 426 34.26 9.22 -54.61
C GLN A 426 34.04 9.41 -53.10
N GLU A 427 33.01 10.16 -52.68
CA GLU A 427 32.73 10.43 -51.26
C GLU A 427 32.26 9.18 -50.49
N GLN A 428 31.60 8.22 -51.16
CA GLN A 428 31.21 6.94 -50.56
C GLN A 428 32.32 5.88 -50.65
N GLY A 429 33.22 6.00 -51.62
CA GLY A 429 34.25 5.00 -51.95
C GLY A 429 35.38 4.85 -50.93
N GLU A 430 35.65 5.85 -50.09
CA GLU A 430 36.74 5.79 -49.10
C GLU A 430 36.36 5.11 -47.76
N LYS A 431 35.12 4.64 -47.58
CA LYS A 431 34.63 4.09 -46.30
C LYS A 431 34.37 2.57 -46.26
N GLN A 432 34.75 1.80 -47.27
CA GLN A 432 34.66 0.32 -47.23
C GLN A 432 35.97 -0.41 -47.52
N VAL A 433 36.92 -0.33 -46.58
CA VAL A 433 37.98 -1.34 -46.43
C VAL A 433 38.11 -1.75 -44.96
N GLN A 434 37.33 -2.76 -44.56
CA GLN A 434 37.59 -3.80 -43.54
C GLN A 434 36.30 -4.30 -42.86
N ARG A 435 35.70 -5.37 -43.41
CA ARG A 435 35.45 -6.61 -42.65
C ARG A 435 35.13 -7.76 -43.59
N LYS A 436 36.03 -8.74 -43.60
CA LYS A 436 35.97 -9.94 -44.45
C LYS A 436 34.97 -10.95 -43.89
N THR A 437 34.03 -11.35 -44.75
CA THR A 437 33.65 -12.74 -45.09
C THR A 437 33.62 -13.83 -44.01
N THR A 438 32.48 -14.53 -43.88
CA THR A 438 32.26 -15.98 -44.12
C THR A 438 30.90 -16.38 -43.50
N THR A 439 29.81 -16.54 -44.26
CA THR A 439 29.38 -17.73 -45.06
C THR A 439 28.94 -18.96 -44.25
N ASN A 440 27.68 -19.37 -44.50
CA ASN A 440 27.09 -20.73 -44.43
C ASN A 440 26.38 -21.19 -43.13
N SER A 441 25.07 -21.37 -43.28
CA SER A 441 24.15 -22.29 -42.58
C SER A 441 24.53 -23.78 -42.80
N PRO A 442 23.81 -24.82 -42.30
CA PRO A 442 22.54 -24.83 -41.54
C PRO A 442 22.46 -25.84 -40.34
N LEU A 443 21.27 -25.92 -39.73
CA LEU A 443 20.64 -27.06 -39.04
C LEU A 443 21.49 -28.35 -38.79
N ASN A 444 21.60 -28.80 -37.53
CA ASN A 444 21.09 -30.12 -37.17
C ASN A 444 20.96 -30.45 -35.67
N SER A 445 20.03 -31.37 -35.41
CA SER A 445 19.73 -32.09 -34.17
C SER A 445 20.95 -32.73 -33.48
N ILE A 446 21.02 -32.66 -32.14
CA ILE A 446 21.73 -33.65 -31.32
C ILE A 446 20.83 -34.11 -30.16
N ARG A 447 20.56 -35.43 -30.16
CA ARG A 447 20.04 -36.19 -29.02
C ARG A 447 21.20 -36.82 -28.24
N ASN A 448 20.91 -37.16 -26.99
CA ASN A 448 21.50 -38.25 -26.19
C ASN A 448 22.88 -38.09 -25.49
N THR A 449 22.80 -38.41 -24.19
CA THR A 449 23.75 -39.20 -23.36
C THR A 449 25.15 -38.65 -23.06
N PHE A 450 25.51 -38.62 -21.77
CA PHE A 450 26.57 -39.40 -21.08
C PHE A 450 26.51 -38.99 -19.59
N ASN A 451 26.03 -39.85 -18.70
CA ASN A 451 26.78 -40.73 -17.80
C ASN A 451 27.50 -40.06 -16.61
N PHE A 452 27.26 -40.63 -15.43
CA PHE A 452 27.91 -40.36 -14.14
C PHE A 452 29.45 -40.57 -14.19
N PRO A 453 30.18 -40.04 -13.20
CA PRO A 453 30.59 -40.95 -12.12
C PRO A 453 30.39 -40.41 -10.69
N VAL A 454 30.08 -41.34 -9.79
CA VAL A 454 30.03 -41.20 -8.33
C VAL A 454 31.43 -40.99 -7.75
N LYS A 455 31.55 -40.27 -6.62
CA LYS A 455 32.68 -40.41 -5.68
C LYS A 455 32.18 -40.59 -4.23
N HIS A 456 32.70 -41.63 -3.57
CA HIS A 456 32.53 -41.93 -2.15
C HIS A 456 33.72 -41.42 -1.31
N GLY A 457 33.56 -41.37 0.02
CA GLY A 457 34.63 -41.24 1.03
C GLY A 457 34.45 -39.99 1.91
N LYS A 458 33.81 -40.02 3.08
CA LYS A 458 34.21 -40.65 4.37
C LYS A 458 35.58 -40.18 4.90
N THR A 459 35.62 -39.34 5.96
CA THR A 459 35.87 -39.71 7.40
C THR A 459 36.26 -38.49 8.27
N ASN A 460 35.79 -38.48 9.53
CA ASN A 460 36.42 -37.96 10.77
C ASN A 460 36.91 -36.49 10.87
N SER A 461 37.15 -35.89 12.05
CA SER A 461 36.50 -35.89 13.39
C SER A 461 37.14 -34.77 14.26
N LEU A 462 36.57 -34.51 15.46
CA LEU A 462 37.16 -33.73 16.60
C LEU A 462 37.20 -32.17 16.46
N VAL A 463 36.45 -31.43 17.31
CA VAL A 463 36.89 -30.69 18.55
C VAL A 463 37.64 -29.38 18.20
N SER A 464 37.34 -28.16 18.69
CA SER A 464 36.47 -27.60 19.76
C SER A 464 36.05 -26.13 19.40
N HIS A 465 35.50 -25.20 20.20
CA HIS A 465 35.02 -25.09 21.60
C HIS A 465 34.14 -23.80 21.73
N LEU A 466 33.12 -23.78 22.61
CA LEU A 466 32.53 -22.59 23.31
C LEU A 466 31.91 -21.46 22.42
N VAL A 467 30.75 -20.85 22.71
CA VAL A 467 30.18 -20.34 23.97
C VAL A 467 28.63 -20.36 23.92
N SER A 468 28.00 -20.66 25.07
CA SER A 468 26.56 -20.43 25.39
C SER A 468 26.48 -19.38 26.53
N PRO A 469 25.32 -18.92 27.07
CA PRO A 469 23.92 -19.33 26.84
C PRO A 469 22.86 -18.19 26.87
N LYS A 470 21.56 -18.59 26.98
CA LYS A 470 20.31 -17.83 27.27
C LYS A 470 19.49 -17.43 26.03
N GLN A 471 18.15 -17.58 26.00
CA GLN A 471 17.21 -18.20 26.96
C GLN A 471 15.90 -18.63 26.26
N ARG A 472 15.23 -19.63 26.84
CA ARG A 472 13.80 -20.03 26.81
C ARG A 472 12.81 -19.26 25.89
N GLY A 473 11.86 -19.91 25.23
CA GLY A 473 11.47 -21.32 25.34
C GLY A 473 10.46 -21.75 24.26
N ARG A 474 10.33 -23.06 24.07
CA ARG A 474 9.54 -23.71 23.02
C ARG A 474 8.40 -24.50 23.69
N LEU A 475 7.16 -24.19 23.34
CA LEU A 475 6.01 -24.99 23.74
C LEU A 475 6.00 -26.30 22.94
N THR A 476 5.99 -27.42 23.64
CA THR A 476 5.71 -28.75 23.08
C THR A 476 4.56 -29.35 23.87
N MET A 477 3.41 -29.53 23.22
CA MET A 477 2.30 -30.30 23.76
C MET A 477 2.71 -31.77 23.88
N SER A 478 2.69 -32.32 25.09
CA SER A 478 2.82 -33.75 25.34
C SER A 478 1.47 -34.43 25.14
N PHE A 479 1.42 -35.40 24.22
CA PHE A 479 0.39 -36.43 24.20
C PHE A 479 0.97 -37.66 24.90
N ASP A 480 0.59 -37.85 26.16
CA ASP A 480 0.94 -39.06 26.89
C ASP A 480 -0.04 -40.18 26.51
N MET A 481 0.42 -41.11 25.68
CA MET A 481 -0.20 -42.43 25.55
C MET A 481 0.65 -43.45 26.32
N GLU A 482 0.18 -43.83 27.51
CA GLU A 482 0.74 -44.95 28.24
C GLU A 482 0.53 -46.25 27.45
N ASN A 483 1.62 -46.89 27.00
CA ASN A 483 1.52 -48.13 26.23
C ASN A 483 2.82 -48.96 26.29
N THR A 484 3.24 -49.43 27.48
CA THR A 484 4.09 -50.64 27.61
C THR A 484 4.15 -51.15 29.06
N ALA A 485 3.70 -52.39 29.29
CA ALA A 485 4.07 -53.21 30.46
C ALA A 485 3.75 -54.70 30.23
N VAL A 486 4.33 -55.33 29.19
CA VAL A 486 4.33 -56.80 29.02
C VAL A 486 5.74 -57.25 28.61
N ASP A 487 6.18 -58.37 29.19
CA ASP A 487 7.40 -59.13 28.91
C ASP A 487 8.78 -58.49 29.16
N LYS A 488 9.33 -58.74 30.37
CA LYS A 488 10.38 -59.77 30.56
C LYS A 488 10.94 -59.75 31.99
N ILE A 489 10.97 -60.92 32.64
CA ILE A 489 12.15 -61.52 33.30
C ILE A 489 11.77 -62.96 33.66
N ILE A 490 12.43 -63.92 33.01
CA ILE A 490 12.58 -65.29 33.48
C ILE A 490 14.07 -65.46 33.72
N ASP A 491 14.45 -65.65 34.99
CA ASP A 491 15.52 -66.56 35.45
C ASP A 491 15.91 -66.18 36.89
N GLU A 492 15.56 -67.02 37.86
CA GLU A 492 16.56 -67.66 38.73
C GLU A 492 15.93 -68.79 39.58
N LYS A 493 16.81 -69.66 40.10
CA LYS A 493 16.49 -71.04 40.53
C LYS A 493 15.73 -71.13 41.87
N PRO A 494 14.92 -72.19 42.09
CA PRO A 494 14.40 -72.52 43.41
C PRO A 494 15.53 -73.05 44.30
N LYS A 495 15.66 -72.48 45.52
CA LYS A 495 16.31 -73.18 46.63
C LYS A 495 15.26 -74.01 47.36
N LEU A 496 15.50 -75.31 47.42
CA LEU A 496 14.83 -76.22 48.35
C LEU A 496 15.09 -75.75 49.78
N ASP A 497 14.04 -75.55 50.57
CA ASP A 497 14.13 -75.58 52.03
C ASP A 497 13.07 -76.52 52.59
N LEU A 498 13.50 -77.76 52.87
CA LEU A 498 12.72 -78.79 53.53
C LEU A 498 12.74 -78.51 55.04
N LYS A 499 11.64 -77.98 55.61
CA LYS A 499 11.44 -77.97 57.07
C LYS A 499 9.99 -77.82 57.54
N ARG A 500 9.56 -78.85 58.28
CA ARG A 500 8.49 -78.88 59.32
C ARG A 500 7.06 -78.78 58.78
N LEU A 501 6.23 -79.83 58.91
CA LEU A 501 5.67 -80.50 60.12
C LEU A 501 4.48 -79.76 60.72
N SER A 502 3.35 -80.48 60.82
CA SER A 502 2.08 -80.14 61.50
C SER A 502 1.38 -78.85 61.02
N THR A 503 0.06 -78.83 60.84
CA THR A 503 -0.98 -79.65 61.48
C THR A 503 -2.12 -79.95 60.51
#